data_AF-A0A816DML1-F1
#
_entry.id   AF-A0A816DML1-F1
#
_cell.length_a   1.000
_cell.length_b   1.000
_cell.length_c   1.000
_cell.angle_alpha   90.00
_cell.angle_beta   90.00
_cell.angle_gamma   90.00
#
_symmetry.space_group_name_H-M   'P 1'
#
loop_
_entity.id
_entity.type
_entity.pdbx_description
1 polymer ?
#
loop_
_entity_poly.entity_id
_entity_poly.type
_entity_poly.pdbx_seq_one_letter_code
_entity_poly.pdbx_strand_id
1 'polypeptide(L)'
;YAWPTIYGSPITLNTWTHISWTFSLTDGYRLYINGVYYATTGYYSYGGTSGAITWIQIGYNFACNSAYISNAGFQGIIDEIYVHNREITAAEVSALANP
;
A
#
# COMPACT_ATOMS: atom_id res chain seq x y z
N TYR A 1 -7.78 -17.70 -8.52
CA TYR A 1 -6.54 -17.13 -7.98
C TYR A 1 -6.94 -15.93 -7.13
N ALA A 2 -6.73 -15.98 -5.82
CA ALA A 2 -7.00 -14.83 -4.95
C ALA A 2 -5.67 -14.14 -4.69
N TRP A 3 -5.59 -12.85 -4.97
CA TRP A 3 -4.41 -12.08 -4.64
C TRP A 3 -4.27 -12.00 -3.11
N PRO A 4 -3.05 -12.19 -2.57
CA PRO A 4 -2.84 -11.99 -1.14
C PRO A 4 -3.27 -10.56 -0.77
N THR A 5 -4.13 -10.46 0.24
CA THR A 5 -4.79 -9.20 0.61
C THR A 5 -4.60 -8.95 2.09
N ILE A 6 -4.22 -7.73 2.45
CA ILE A 6 -4.20 -7.25 3.83
C ILE A 6 -5.33 -6.22 3.95
N TYR A 7 -6.28 -6.45 4.84
CA TYR A 7 -7.31 -5.47 5.18
C TYR A 7 -6.80 -4.59 6.32
N GLY A 8 -6.54 -3.32 6.01
CA GLY A 8 -6.17 -2.31 7.00
C GLY A 8 -7.31 -2.01 7.97
N SER A 9 -6.97 -1.41 9.11
CA SER A 9 -7.96 -0.85 10.03
C SER A 9 -8.71 0.30 9.34
N PRO A 10 -9.98 0.56 9.69
CA PRO A 10 -10.66 1.79 9.30
C PRO A 10 -9.81 3.01 9.66
N ILE A 11 -9.67 3.93 8.71
CA ILE A 11 -8.98 5.22 8.91
C ILE A 11 -9.98 6.29 9.36
N THR A 12 -9.53 7.24 10.15
CA THR A 12 -10.36 8.37 10.59
C THR A 12 -10.51 9.38 9.46
N LEU A 13 -11.74 9.78 9.18
CA LEU A 13 -12.01 10.80 8.15
C LEU A 13 -11.37 12.15 8.53
N ASN A 14 -10.99 12.92 7.51
CA ASN A 14 -10.38 14.25 7.66
C ASN A 14 -9.10 14.27 8.51
N THR A 15 -8.38 13.15 8.55
CA THR A 15 -7.10 13.01 9.26
C THR A 15 -6.05 12.45 8.31
N TRP A 16 -4.88 13.08 8.25
CA TRP A 16 -3.76 12.55 7.49
C TRP A 16 -3.37 11.17 8.01
N THR A 17 -3.24 10.22 7.10
CA THR A 17 -2.78 8.86 7.39
C THR A 17 -1.65 8.51 6.44
N HIS A 18 -0.47 8.24 6.99
CA HIS A 18 0.63 7.72 6.19
C HIS A 18 0.46 6.22 5.98
N ILE A 19 0.51 5.76 4.73
CA ILE A 19 0.40 4.35 4.36
C ILE A 19 1.66 3.95 3.63
N SER A 20 2.29 2.86 4.07
CA SER A 20 3.41 2.25 3.34
C SER A 20 3.16 0.77 3.10
N TRP A 21 3.49 0.33 1.89
CA TRP A 21 3.38 -1.06 1.46
C TRP A 21 4.74 -1.52 0.94
N THR A 22 5.29 -2.56 1.56
CA THR A 22 6.58 -3.14 1.15
C THR A 22 6.39 -4.57 0.68
N PHE A 23 7.34 -5.05 -0.11
CA PHE A 23 7.33 -6.42 -0.61
C PHE A 23 8.73 -7.05 -0.55
N SER A 24 8.81 -8.27 -0.04
CA SER A 24 9.94 -9.17 -0.21
C SER A 24 9.48 -10.62 -0.34
N LEU A 25 10.35 -11.52 -0.79
CA LEU A 25 9.99 -12.94 -0.89
C LEU A 25 9.77 -13.58 0.50
N THR A 26 10.59 -13.19 1.48
CA THR A 26 10.54 -13.73 2.84
C THR A 26 9.27 -13.31 3.57
N ASP A 27 8.85 -12.06 3.37
CA ASP A 27 7.79 -11.45 4.17
C ASP A 27 6.53 -11.11 3.37
N GLY A 28 6.53 -11.46 2.08
CA GLY A 28 5.47 -11.10 1.15
C GLY A 28 5.14 -9.62 1.22
N TYR A 29 3.85 -9.29 1.17
CA TYR A 29 3.39 -7.92 1.36
C TYR A 29 3.40 -7.58 2.86
N ARG A 30 3.91 -6.40 3.20
CA ARG A 30 3.79 -5.81 4.53
C ARG A 30 3.10 -4.45 4.45
N LEU A 31 2.14 -4.24 5.35
CA LEU A 31 1.45 -2.97 5.51
C LEU A 31 1.93 -2.27 6.77
N TYR A 32 2.18 -0.96 6.64
CA TYR A 32 2.45 -0.05 7.73
C TYR A 32 1.44 1.09 7.70
N ILE A 33 0.95 1.50 8.86
CA ILE A 33 0.02 2.62 9.03
C ILE A 33 0.65 3.59 10.04
N ASN A 34 0.78 4.86 9.66
CA ASN A 34 1.42 5.91 10.47
C ASN A 34 2.82 5.50 10.98
N GLY A 35 3.59 4.81 10.12
CA GLY A 35 4.95 4.39 10.43
C GLY A 35 5.05 3.08 11.23
N VAL A 36 3.93 2.55 11.70
CA VAL A 36 3.88 1.35 12.55
C VAL A 36 3.50 0.12 11.73
N TYR A 37 4.19 -0.99 11.96
CA TYR A 37 3.86 -2.28 11.35
C TYR A 37 2.42 -2.68 11.69
N TYR A 38 1.64 -3.03 10.67
CA TYR A 38 0.26 -3.47 10.83
C TYR A 38 0.12 -4.98 10.61
N ALA A 39 0.50 -5.48 9.43
CA ALA A 39 0.36 -6.89 9.10
C ALA A 39 1.26 -7.30 7.93
N THR A 40 1.39 -8.61 7.76
CA THR A 40 2.10 -9.27 6.66
C THR A 40 1.27 -10.41 6.09
N THR A 41 1.44 -10.71 4.80
CA THR A 41 0.92 -11.94 4.19
C THR A 41 1.78 -13.17 4.52
N GLY A 42 2.96 -12.97 5.12
CA GLY A 42 4.00 -13.97 5.25
C GLY A 42 4.68 -14.25 3.91
N TYR A 43 5.57 -15.26 3.90
CA TYR A 43 6.31 -15.70 2.72
C TYR A 43 5.41 -15.76 1.48
N TYR A 44 5.86 -15.13 0.40
CA TYR A 44 5.13 -15.09 -0.86
C TYR A 44 6.10 -15.18 -2.03
N SER A 45 5.99 -16.27 -2.79
CA SER A 45 6.70 -16.42 -4.05
C SER A 45 5.81 -15.96 -5.21
N TYR A 46 6.30 -15.01 -5.99
CA TYR A 46 5.62 -14.65 -7.24
C TYR A 46 5.94 -15.70 -8.32
N GLY A 47 4.91 -16.44 -8.76
CA GLY A 47 5.06 -17.51 -9.76
C GLY A 47 5.04 -17.06 -11.22
N GLY A 48 4.86 -15.75 -11.49
CA GLY A 48 4.83 -15.19 -12.85
C GLY A 48 6.13 -14.45 -13.22
N THR A 49 6.30 -14.11 -14.49
CA THR A 49 7.28 -13.09 -14.89
C THR A 49 6.85 -11.76 -14.27
N SER A 50 7.68 -11.18 -13.40
CA SER A 50 7.53 -9.79 -12.97
C SER A 50 7.55 -8.92 -14.22
N GLY A 51 6.37 -8.56 -14.72
CA GLY A 51 6.26 -7.57 -15.79
C GLY A 51 6.90 -6.27 -15.33
N ALA A 52 7.48 -5.51 -16.26
CA ALA A 52 7.87 -4.14 -15.94
C ALA A 52 6.63 -3.37 -15.47
N ILE A 53 6.77 -2.51 -14.46
CA ILE A 53 5.72 -1.55 -14.13
C ILE A 53 5.58 -0.62 -15.33
N THR A 54 4.47 -0.74 -16.06
CA THR A 54 4.21 0.03 -17.28
C THR A 54 3.43 1.32 -17.02
N TRP A 55 2.72 1.40 -15.90
CA TRP A 55 1.93 2.56 -15.48
C TRP A 55 1.60 2.44 -13.99
N ILE A 56 1.36 3.60 -13.35
CA ILE A 56 0.92 3.70 -11.96
C ILE A 56 -0.36 4.52 -11.95
N GLN A 57 -1.40 4.02 -11.28
CA GLN A 57 -2.62 4.79 -11.01
C GLN A 57 -2.63 5.26 -9.56
N ILE A 58 -2.98 6.51 -9.36
CA ILE A 58 -3.12 7.13 -8.04
C ILE A 58 -4.53 7.69 -7.93
N GLY A 59 -5.21 7.38 -6.83
CA GLY A 59 -6.53 7.93 -6.52
C GLY A 59 -7.65 7.47 -7.46
N TYR A 60 -7.42 6.48 -8.32
CA TYR A 60 -8.42 6.01 -9.27
C TYR A 60 -8.31 4.51 -9.54
N ASN A 61 -9.41 3.77 -9.44
CA ASN A 61 -9.48 2.35 -9.80
C ASN A 61 -10.87 1.97 -10.35
N PHE A 62 -10.95 1.63 -11.64
CA PHE A 62 -12.19 1.22 -12.32
C PHE A 62 -12.83 -0.07 -11.76
N ALA A 63 -12.04 -0.91 -11.08
CA ALA A 63 -12.44 -2.25 -10.65
C ALA A 63 -12.74 -2.35 -9.15
N CYS A 64 -12.58 -1.27 -8.38
CA CYS A 64 -12.84 -1.23 -6.96
C CYS A 64 -14.17 -0.52 -6.67
N ASN A 65 -15.15 -1.25 -6.14
CA ASN A 65 -16.39 -0.68 -5.62
C ASN A 65 -16.37 -0.73 -4.09
N SER A 66 -16.16 0.43 -3.45
CA SER A 66 -16.09 0.63 -2.01
C SER A 66 -16.82 1.92 -1.67
N ALA A 67 -17.39 2.02 -0.46
CA ALA A 67 -18.10 3.23 0.01
C ALA A 67 -17.24 4.50 -0.04
N TYR A 68 -15.90 4.37 -0.09
CA TYR A 68 -14.94 5.47 -0.09
C TYR A 68 -14.22 5.66 -1.45
N ILE A 69 -14.53 4.82 -2.43
CA ILE A 69 -14.09 4.94 -3.83
C ILE A 69 -15.37 5.00 -4.67
N SER A 70 -15.97 6.19 -4.71
CA SER A 70 -17.17 6.47 -5.51
C SER A 70 -16.79 6.88 -6.91
N ASN A 71 -17.53 6.43 -7.94
CA ASN A 71 -17.24 6.72 -9.35
C ASN A 71 -15.78 6.38 -9.75
N ALA A 72 -15.26 5.29 -9.17
CA ALA A 72 -13.88 4.81 -9.34
C ALA A 72 -12.78 5.76 -8.84
N GLY A 73 -13.10 6.82 -8.08
CA GLY A 73 -12.13 7.80 -7.57
C GLY A 73 -12.06 7.86 -6.04
N PHE A 74 -10.85 7.99 -5.50
CA PHE A 74 -10.60 8.26 -4.08
C PHE A 74 -11.16 9.63 -3.68
N GLN A 75 -11.95 9.67 -2.61
CA GLN A 75 -12.57 10.89 -2.09
C GLN A 75 -11.72 11.48 -0.96
N GLY A 76 -10.61 12.12 -1.32
CA GLY A 76 -9.69 12.74 -0.37
C GLY A 76 -8.52 13.43 -1.04
N ILE A 77 -7.53 13.79 -0.26
CA ILE A 77 -6.26 14.36 -0.73
C ILE A 77 -5.14 13.32 -0.59
N ILE A 78 -4.22 13.31 -1.54
CA ILE A 78 -3.03 12.45 -1.57
C ILE A 78 -1.84 13.39 -1.71
N ASP A 79 -0.82 13.16 -0.90
CA ASP A 79 0.41 13.94 -0.94
C ASP A 79 1.61 13.02 -0.68
N GLU A 80 2.81 13.47 -1.05
CA GLU A 80 4.11 12.84 -0.74
C GLU A 80 4.20 11.36 -1.18
N ILE A 81 4.14 11.13 -2.49
CA ILE A 81 4.13 9.77 -3.07
C ILE A 81 5.56 9.31 -3.39
N TYR A 82 5.94 8.18 -2.79
CA TYR A 82 7.23 7.52 -3.00
C TYR A 82 7.07 6.14 -3.61
N VAL A 83 7.98 5.78 -4.53
CA VAL A 83 8.08 4.43 -5.10
C VAL A 83 9.54 4.01 -5.06
N HIS A 84 9.82 2.88 -4.40
CA HIS A 84 11.17 2.34 -4.24
C HIS A 84 11.34 1.06 -5.06
N ASN A 85 12.54 0.86 -5.61
CA ASN A 85 12.92 -0.36 -6.33
C ASN A 85 13.45 -1.47 -5.41
N ARG A 86 13.24 -1.33 -4.09
CA ARG A 86 13.63 -2.28 -3.05
C ARG A 86 12.63 -2.24 -1.90
N GLU A 87 12.68 -3.25 -1.05
CA GLU A 87 12.01 -3.18 0.25
C GLU A 87 12.67 -2.05 1.08
N ILE A 88 11.86 -1.13 1.59
CA ILE A 88 12.29 -0.16 2.60
C ILE A 88 12.13 -0.74 4.00
N THR A 89 13.03 -0.38 4.89
CA THR A 89 13.06 -0.89 6.27
C THR A 89 11.97 -0.24 7.13
N ALA A 90 11.62 -0.88 8.25
CA ALA A 90 10.68 -0.29 9.21
C ALA A 90 11.14 1.08 9.74
N ALA A 91 12.46 1.29 9.87
CA ALA A 91 13.00 2.59 10.28
C ALA A 91 12.79 3.66 9.20
N GLU A 92 13.01 3.33 7.93
CA GLU A 92 12.74 4.24 6.80
C GLU A 92 11.25 4.57 6.71
N VAL A 93 10.37 3.58 6.89
CA VAL A 93 8.91 3.78 6.93
C VAL A 93 8.51 4.71 8.08
N SER A 94 9.09 4.53 9.27
CA SER A 94 8.80 5.38 10.42
C SER A 94 9.28 6.82 10.22
N ALA A 95 10.39 7.03 9.51
CA ALA A 95 10.89 8.35 9.18
C ALA A 95 9.96 9.07 8.18
N LEU A 96 9.49 8.36 7.15
CA LEU A 96 8.54 8.91 6.17
C LEU A 96 7.18 9.27 6.77
N ALA A 97 6.75 8.57 7.82
CA ALA A 97 5.47 8.82 8.47
C ALA A 97 5.45 10.09 9.33
N ASN A 98 6.62 10.59 9.75
CA ASN A 98 6.79 11.79 10.56
C ASN A 98 7.84 12.69 9.89
N PRO A 99 7.53 13.23 8.69
CA PRO A 99 8.48 14.03 7.92
C PRO A 99 8.89 15.31 8.66
#